data_AF-A0A2D6M6H9-F1
#
_entry.id   AF-A0A2D6M6H9-F1
#
_cell.length_a   1.000
_cell.length_b   1.000
_cell.length_c   1.000
_cell.angle_alpha   90.00
_cell.angle_beta   90.00
_cell.angle_gamma   90.00
#
_symmetry.space_group_name_H-M   'P 1'
#
loop_
_entity.id
_entity.type
_entity.pdbx_description
1 polymer ?
#
loop_
_entity_poly.entity_id
_entity_poly.type
_entity_poly.pdbx_seq_one_letter_code
_entity_poly.pdbx_strand_id
1 'polypeptide(L)'
;MIDVKHNGCVYRYCPPSNKERGYWIGISGNRRSDNMFSGAHCHVPLGHWPMLRNAAIEQGVCSSVFNTPEKKTKSGKSRGPKKTKGPSISIF
;
A
#
# COMPACT_ATOMS: atom_id res chain seq x y z
N MET A 1 -5.30 14.92 0.58
CA MET A 1 -3.88 14.60 0.84
C MET A 1 -3.62 14.93 2.30
N ILE A 2 -2.82 14.14 3.01
CA ILE A 2 -2.55 14.33 4.45
C ILE A 2 -1.09 14.69 4.63
N ASP A 3 -0.83 15.81 5.30
CA ASP A 3 0.53 16.24 5.62
C ASP A 3 0.88 15.85 7.05
N VAL A 4 2.02 15.21 7.23
CA VAL A 4 2.53 14.66 8.49
C VAL A 4 3.91 15.21 8.75
N LYS A 5 4.09 15.83 9.91
CA LYS A 5 5.42 16.23 10.40
C LYS A 5 6.04 15.09 11.19
N HIS A 6 7.27 14.71 10.85
CA HIS A 6 8.06 13.71 11.57
C HIS A 6 9.55 14.05 11.46
N ASN A 7 10.27 14.09 12.59
CA ASN A 7 11.71 14.41 12.66
C ASN A 7 12.14 15.70 11.93
N GLY A 8 11.31 16.75 12.00
CA GLY A 8 11.59 18.03 11.33
C GLY A 8 11.38 18.00 9.81
N CYS A 9 10.84 16.91 9.27
CA CYS A 9 10.46 16.75 7.87
C CYS A 9 8.94 16.67 7.72
N VAL A 10 8.45 17.08 6.55
CA VAL A 10 7.05 17.06 6.15
C VAL A 10 6.88 16.00 5.08
N TYR A 11 5.97 15.08 5.35
CA TYR A 11 5.60 13.97 4.49
C TYR A 11 4.15 14.13 4.07
N ARG A 12 3.84 13.81 2.81
CA ARG A 12 2.47 13.86 2.29
C ARG A 12 2.02 12.48 1.89
N TYR A 13 0.87 12.08 2.41
CA TYR A 13 0.17 10.89 1.96
C TYR A 13 -0.66 11.21 0.72
N CYS A 14 -0.34 10.53 -0.36
CA CYS A 14 -1.14 10.43 -1.56
C CYS A 14 -2.11 9.25 -1.38
N PRO A 15 -3.43 9.50 -1.26
CA PRO A 15 -4.41 8.42 -1.12
C PRO A 15 -4.40 7.52 -2.37
N PRO A 16 -4.82 6.26 -2.23
CA PRO A 16 -4.92 5.35 -3.35
C PRO A 16 -5.86 5.90 -4.43
N SER A 17 -5.47 5.69 -5.69
CA SER A 17 -6.30 5.98 -6.87
C SER A 17 -6.64 4.67 -7.58
N ASN A 18 -7.54 4.70 -8.56
CA ASN A 18 -7.94 3.50 -9.32
C ASN A 18 -6.77 2.76 -9.98
N LYS A 19 -5.63 3.43 -10.18
CA LYS A 19 -4.43 2.91 -10.84
C LYS A 19 -3.24 2.67 -9.89
N GLU A 20 -3.27 3.23 -8.68
CA GLU A 20 -2.10 3.26 -7.80
C GLU A 20 -2.48 3.03 -6.33
N ARG A 21 -1.66 2.25 -5.62
CA ARG A 21 -1.78 2.13 -4.16
C ARG A 21 -1.38 3.45 -3.52
N GLY A 22 -2.02 3.83 -2.42
CA GLY A 22 -1.65 5.06 -1.72
C GLY A 22 -0.20 5.01 -1.27
N TYR A 23 0.52 6.12 -1.41
CA TYR A 23 1.95 6.21 -1.16
C TYR A 23 2.31 7.48 -0.42
N TRP A 24 3.50 7.49 0.18
CA TRP A 24 4.05 8.66 0.86
C TRP A 24 5.13 9.32 0.01
N ILE A 25 5.13 10.64 0.00
CA ILE A 25 6.20 11.45 -0.57
C ILE A 25 6.76 12.41 0.48
N GLY A 26 8.07 12.64 0.46
CA GLY A 26 8.66 13.75 1.19
C GLY A 26 8.31 15.06 0.50
N ILE A 27 7.94 16.12 1.23
CA ILE A 27 7.65 17.44 0.65
C ILE A 27 8.75 18.43 0.98
N SER A 28 9.09 18.55 2.26
CA SER A 28 10.16 19.43 2.72
C SER A 28 10.81 18.84 3.95
N GLY A 29 12.09 19.09 4.17
CA GLY A 29 12.80 18.55 5.31
C GLY A 29 14.23 19.05 5.35
N ASN A 30 14.81 19.07 6.55
CA ASN A 30 16.20 19.48 6.70
C ASN A 30 17.10 18.36 6.20
N ARG A 31 17.99 18.64 5.25
CA ARG A 31 18.84 17.63 4.56
C ARG A 31 19.78 16.86 5.51
N ARG A 32 19.88 17.30 6.76
CA ARG A 32 20.85 16.86 7.78
C ARG A 32 20.33 15.84 8.80
N SER A 33 19.06 15.46 8.79
CA SER A 33 18.47 14.59 9.82
C SER A 33 17.58 13.53 9.19
N ASP A 34 17.96 12.25 9.37
CA ASP A 34 17.17 11.02 9.17
C ASP A 34 16.07 11.06 8.07
N ASN A 35 16.42 11.59 6.90
CA ASN A 35 15.45 11.76 5.82
C ASN A 35 15.04 10.40 5.27
N MET A 36 13.74 10.11 5.30
CA MET A 36 13.17 8.88 4.76
C MET A 36 12.93 8.98 3.23
N PHE A 37 13.56 9.93 2.54
CA PHE A 37 13.45 10.16 1.10
C PHE A 37 14.72 10.82 0.53
N SER A 38 15.00 10.60 -0.76
CA SER A 38 16.21 11.08 -1.45
C SER A 38 16.16 12.55 -1.88
N GLY A 39 14.97 13.15 -1.94
CA GLY A 39 14.75 14.56 -2.29
C GLY A 39 13.28 14.98 -2.16
N ALA A 40 13.00 16.28 -2.23
CA ALA A 40 11.63 16.77 -2.21
C ALA A 40 10.81 16.12 -3.34
N HIS A 41 9.57 15.75 -3.02
CA HIS A 41 8.64 14.98 -3.84
C HIS A 41 9.08 13.55 -4.20
N CYS A 42 10.14 13.02 -3.57
CA CYS A 42 10.52 11.62 -3.76
C CYS A 42 9.64 10.68 -2.94
N HIS A 43 9.42 9.48 -3.48
CA HIS A 43 8.74 8.40 -2.79
C HIS A 43 9.49 7.97 -1.54
N VAL A 44 8.75 7.81 -0.45
CA VAL A 44 9.25 7.24 0.79
C VAL A 44 9.26 5.71 0.66
N PRO A 45 10.37 5.03 1.00
CA PRO A 45 10.43 3.58 1.02
C PRO A 45 9.36 2.95 1.93
N LEU A 46 8.82 1.81 1.50
CA LEU A 46 7.76 1.09 2.22
C LEU A 46 8.08 0.79 3.70
N GLY A 47 9.37 0.61 4.03
CA GLY A 47 9.82 0.34 5.40
C GLY A 47 9.50 1.47 6.40
N HIS A 48 9.34 2.71 5.93
CA HIS A 48 9.05 3.87 6.77
C HIS A 48 7.55 4.21 6.85
N TRP A 49 6.69 3.53 6.06
CA TRP A 49 5.27 3.82 6.02
C TRP A 49 4.56 3.59 7.37
N PRO A 50 4.88 2.55 8.16
CA PRO A 50 4.27 2.37 9.49
C PRO A 50 4.58 3.54 10.43
N MET A 51 5.81 4.07 10.38
CA MET A 51 6.21 5.22 11.22
C MET A 51 5.41 6.47 10.86
N LEU A 52 5.29 6.77 9.56
CA LEU A 52 4.50 7.92 9.09
C LEU A 52 3.01 7.75 9.37
N ARG A 53 2.47 6.52 9.28
CA ARG A 53 1.09 6.21 9.65
C ARG A 53 0.85 6.49 11.14
N ASN A 54 1.74 6.04 12.01
CA ASN A 54 1.62 6.28 13.45
C ASN A 54 1.71 7.78 13.76
N ALA A 55 2.66 8.50 13.17
CA ALA A 55 2.78 9.94 13.33
C ALA A 55 1.53 10.70 12.85
N ALA A 56 0.86 10.20 11.80
CA ALA A 56 -0.41 10.76 11.33
C ALA A 56 -1.53 10.53 12.36
N ILE A 57 -1.61 9.32 12.91
CA ILE A 57 -2.61 8.96 13.93
C ILE A 57 -2.42 9.79 15.19
N GLU A 58 -1.17 9.99 15.63
CA GLU A 58 -0.83 10.89 16.75
C GLU A 58 -1.24 12.34 16.47
N GLN A 59 -1.22 12.77 15.21
CA GLN A 59 -1.72 14.07 14.76
C GLN A 59 -3.26 14.12 14.60
N GLY A 60 -3.97 13.05 14.95
CA GLY A 60 -5.43 12.96 14.91
C GLY A 60 -6.01 12.46 13.58
N VAL A 61 -5.18 11.95 12.67
CA VAL A 61 -5.66 11.40 11.39
C VAL A 61 -6.25 10.00 11.62
N CYS A 62 -7.47 9.78 11.13
CA CYS A 62 -8.14 8.50 11.29
C CYS A 62 -7.40 7.38 10.53
N SER A 63 -7.18 6.26 11.21
CA SER A 63 -6.44 5.11 10.68
C SER A 63 -7.09 4.49 9.43
N SER A 64 -8.40 4.74 9.22
CA SER A 64 -9.19 4.31 8.07
C SER A 64 -8.75 4.95 6.76
N VAL A 65 -8.12 6.13 6.79
CA VAL A 65 -7.67 6.83 5.57
C VAL A 65 -6.52 6.08 4.88
N PHE A 66 -5.77 5.28 5.64
CA PHE A 66 -4.67 4.47 5.13
C PHE A 66 -5.11 3.08 4.66
N ASN A 67 -6.35 2.69 4.90
CA ASN A 67 -6.88 1.44 4.39
C ASN A 67 -7.12 1.61 2.89
N THR A 68 -6.34 0.88 2.08
CA THR A 68 -6.69 0.72 0.67
C THR A 68 -8.10 0.12 0.60
N PRO A 69 -9.00 0.64 -0.24
CA PRO A 69 -10.21 -0.08 -0.56
C PRO A 69 -9.76 -1.43 -1.09
N GLU A 70 -10.04 -2.51 -0.36
CA GLU A 70 -9.88 -3.85 -0.90
C GLU A 70 -10.62 -3.83 -2.21
N LYS A 71 -9.90 -4.05 -3.33
CA LYS A 71 -10.56 -4.43 -4.56
C LYS A 71 -11.47 -5.58 -4.15
N LYS A 72 -12.78 -5.36 -4.17
CA LYS A 72 -13.77 -6.43 -4.15
C LYS A 72 -13.44 -7.28 -5.36
N THR A 73 -12.52 -8.21 -5.16
CA THR A 73 -12.25 -9.25 -6.12
C THR A 73 -13.56 -9.99 -6.14
N LYS A 74 -14.38 -9.77 -7.16
CA LYS A 74 -15.52 -10.65 -7.44
C LYS A 74 -14.90 -12.05 -7.44
N SER A 75 -15.14 -12.81 -6.38
CA SER A 75 -14.87 -14.24 -6.27
C SER A 75 -15.84 -14.94 -7.23
N GLY A 76 -15.58 -14.74 -8.52
CA GLY A 76 -16.37 -15.24 -9.62
C GLY A 76 -15.47 -16.09 -10.50
N LYS A 77 -15.12 -17.29 -10.03
CA LYS A 77 -14.88 -18.42 -10.93
C LYS A 77 -15.06 -19.73 -10.19
N SER A 78 -16.30 -20.20 -10.20
CA SER A 78 -16.69 -21.58 -9.98
C SER A 78 -15.73 -22.51 -10.74
N ARG A 79 -14.92 -23.28 -10.01
CA ARG A 79 -14.26 -24.45 -10.60
C ARG A 79 -15.27 -25.58 -10.58
N GLY A 80 -16.09 -25.68 -11.62
CA GLY A 80 -16.86 -26.89 -11.87
C GLY A 80 -15.90 -28.08 -12.03
N PRO A 81 -16.18 -29.26 -11.45
CA PRO A 81 -15.33 -30.42 -11.63
C PRO A 81 -15.32 -30.83 -13.12
N LYS A 82 -14.14 -30.77 -13.72
CA LYS A 82 -13.89 -31.24 -15.09
C LYS A 82 -14.01 -32.77 -15.07
N LYS A 83 -15.12 -33.29 -15.60
CA LYS A 83 -15.27 -34.73 -15.90
C LYS A 83 -14.10 -35.14 -16.81
N THR A 84 -13.21 -35.99 -16.31
CA THR A 84 -12.20 -36.64 -17.16
C THR A 84 -12.60 -38.11 -17.28
N LYS A 85 -12.86 -38.52 -18.53
CA LYS A 85 -13.14 -39.89 -18.98
C LYS A 85 -12.11 -40.87 -18.41
N GLY A 86 -12.60 -42.04 -17.99
CA GLY A 86 -11.81 -43.08 -17.34
C GLY A 86 -10.70 -43.67 -18.22
N PRO A 87 -9.72 -44.35 -17.60
CA PRO A 87 -8.74 -45.14 -18.34
C PRO A 87 -9.37 -46.45 -18.83
N SER A 88 -9.30 -46.68 -20.14
CA SER A 88 -9.57 -47.98 -20.75
C SER A 88 -8.56 -49.02 -20.28
N ILE A 89 -9.09 -50.18 -19.91
CA ILE A 89 -8.39 -51.44 -19.69
C ILE A 89 -7.44 -51.75 -20.86
N SER A 90 -6.21 -52.16 -20.53
CA SER A 90 -5.32 -52.90 -21.41
C SER A 90 -4.71 -54.03 -20.59
N ILE A 91 -5.15 -55.24 -20.89
CA ILE A 91 -4.67 -56.51 -20.33
C ILE A 91 -3.58 -56.99 -21.29
N PHE A 92 -2.35 -57.07 -20.83
CA PHE A 92 -1.28 -57.87 -21.41
C PHE A 92 -0.37 -58.35 -20.28
#